data_AF-A0A821XBX6-F1
#
_entry.id   AF-A0A821XBX6-F1
#
_cell.length_a   1.000
_cell.length_b   1.000
_cell.length_c   1.000
_cell.angle_alpha   90.00
_cell.angle_beta   90.00
_cell.angle_gamma   90.00
#
_symmetry.space_group_name_H-M   'P 1'
#
loop_
_entity.id
_entity.type
_entity.pdbx_description
1 polymer ?
#
loop_
_entity_poly.entity_id
_entity_poly.type
_entity_poly.pdbx_seq_one_letter_code
_entity_poly.pdbx_strand_id
1 'polypeptide(L)'
;MLQAFNDYMNTKQLANTKLTKITVSNLIDLVICGTPVEDCFLGTCDQCNSITPSLILGHELGDSEDDEKCSWSLWKTSDKKVDLHQICGIFASLLDEIDEKWSNFLIHSYINREQRTYINELRTKSSCQSYAVAQMDFAENYTFLRQREVQAAHWNYQQVTLFTVHIKVGNEHKNMVLISDYMRHDTVFVHCAQGRIVDFLRNNYPQVTKISYLSDGAP
;
A
#
# COMPACT_ATOMS: atom_id res chain seq x y z
N MET A 1 -5.54 -9.53 5.07
CA MET A 1 -5.04 -9.72 6.45
C MET A 1 -5.30 -8.52 7.35
N LEU A 2 -4.75 -7.33 7.06
CA LEU A 2 -5.00 -6.12 7.86
C LEU A 2 -6.50 -5.86 8.13
N GLN A 3 -7.34 -5.99 7.10
CA GLN A 3 -8.79 -5.82 7.24
C GLN A 3 -9.42 -6.91 8.13
N ALA A 4 -9.10 -8.19 7.88
CA ALA A 4 -9.58 -9.31 8.69
C ALA A 4 -9.23 -9.18 10.19
N PHE A 5 -7.98 -8.82 10.49
CA PHE A 5 -7.53 -8.59 11.86
C PHE A 5 -8.21 -7.38 12.50
N ASN A 6 -8.31 -6.26 11.76
CA ASN A 6 -8.99 -5.06 12.25
C ASN A 6 -10.50 -5.29 12.47
N ASP A 7 -11.17 -6.02 11.58
CA ASP A 7 -12.60 -6.36 11.69
C ASP A 7 -12.86 -7.16 12.98
N TYR A 8 -12.05 -8.17 13.27
CA TYR A 8 -12.15 -8.95 14.50
C TYR A 8 -11.84 -8.13 15.75
N MET A 9 -10.71 -7.41 15.76
CA MET A 9 -10.30 -6.58 16.90
C MET A 9 -11.32 -5.46 17.20
N ASN A 10 -11.96 -4.89 16.18
CA ASN A 10 -13.02 -3.90 16.36
C ASN A 10 -14.32 -4.53 16.91
N THR A 11 -14.67 -5.74 16.47
CA THR A 11 -15.87 -6.46 16.95
C THR A 11 -15.71 -6.87 18.42
N LYS A 12 -14.54 -7.32 18.84
CA LYS A 12 -14.24 -7.70 20.23
C LYS A 12 -14.04 -6.51 21.17
N GLN A 13 -13.50 -5.37 20.68
CA GLN A 13 -13.43 -4.11 21.44
C GLN A 13 -14.82 -3.61 21.89
N LEU A 14 -15.86 -3.90 21.11
CA LEU A 14 -17.25 -3.56 21.46
C LEU A 14 -17.86 -4.53 22.49
N ALA A 15 -17.28 -5.72 22.69
CA ALA A 15 -17.85 -6.79 23.50
C ALA A 15 -17.12 -7.07 24.82
N ASN A 16 -15.82 -6.75 24.96
CA ASN A 16 -15.02 -7.20 26.12
C ASN A 16 -14.01 -6.15 26.62
N THR A 17 -14.14 -5.73 27.89
CA THR A 17 -13.35 -4.65 28.53
C THR A 17 -11.92 -5.06 28.96
N LYS A 18 -11.50 -6.32 28.70
CA LYS A 18 -10.16 -6.84 29.04
C LYS A 18 -9.16 -6.82 27.88
N LEU A 19 -9.61 -6.53 26.67
CA LEU A 19 -8.74 -6.45 25.50
C LEU A 19 -7.99 -5.11 25.49
N THR A 20 -6.74 -5.11 25.95
CA THR A 20 -5.78 -4.08 25.53
C THR A 20 -5.80 -4.03 24.00
N LYS A 21 -5.93 -2.83 23.44
CA LYS A 21 -6.10 -2.60 22.00
C LYS A 21 -4.85 -3.06 21.24
N ILE A 22 -4.75 -4.35 20.92
CA ILE A 22 -3.66 -4.89 20.10
C ILE A 22 -3.85 -4.31 18.69
N THR A 23 -2.97 -3.39 18.32
CA THR A 23 -2.89 -2.91 16.95
C THR A 23 -1.96 -3.79 16.15
N VAL A 24 -2.07 -3.73 14.82
CA VAL A 24 -1.17 -4.49 13.94
C VAL A 24 0.29 -4.10 14.17
N SER A 25 0.57 -2.81 14.45
CA SER A 25 1.93 -2.37 14.80
C SER A 25 2.43 -3.05 16.06
N ASN A 26 1.60 -3.13 17.10
CA ASN A 26 1.98 -3.81 18.33
C ASN A 26 2.15 -5.30 18.13
N LEU A 27 1.35 -5.94 17.27
CA LEU A 27 1.50 -7.34 16.95
C LEU A 27 2.82 -7.62 16.22
N ILE A 28 3.25 -6.75 15.30
CA ILE A 28 4.58 -6.84 14.68
C ILE A 28 5.65 -6.79 15.77
N ASP A 29 5.60 -5.79 16.67
CA ASP A 29 6.58 -5.60 17.75
C ASP A 29 6.66 -6.78 18.72
N LEU A 30 5.57 -7.53 18.90
CA LEU A 30 5.50 -8.73 19.74
C LEU A 30 6.02 -9.99 19.04
N VAL A 31 5.92 -10.05 17.71
CA VAL A 31 6.35 -11.21 16.92
C VAL A 31 7.83 -11.13 16.53
N ILE A 32 8.40 -9.93 16.39
CA ILE A 32 9.80 -9.74 15.99
C ILE A 32 10.70 -9.36 17.17
N CYS A 33 12.02 -9.42 16.96
CA CYS A 33 13.00 -9.02 17.97
C CYS A 33 12.88 -7.53 18.33
N GLY A 34 13.16 -7.16 19.58
CA GLY A 34 13.09 -5.77 20.06
C GLY A 34 14.05 -4.79 19.36
N THR A 35 15.12 -5.29 18.75
CA THR A 35 15.95 -4.55 17.78
C THR A 35 15.90 -5.26 16.44
N PRO A 36 14.85 -5.02 15.64
CA PRO A 36 14.58 -5.85 14.48
C PRO A 36 15.55 -5.53 13.33
N VAL A 37 16.13 -6.58 12.78
CA VAL A 37 16.96 -6.53 11.56
C VAL A 37 16.17 -7.06 10.37
N GLU A 38 16.70 -6.92 9.16
CA GLU A 38 16.07 -7.40 7.92
C GLU A 38 15.60 -8.86 8.03
N ASP A 39 16.43 -9.75 8.57
CA ASP A 39 16.11 -11.17 8.77
C ASP A 39 14.85 -11.42 9.61
N CYS A 40 14.51 -10.51 10.54
CA CYS A 40 13.29 -10.63 11.34
C CYS A 40 12.04 -10.49 10.47
N PHE A 41 12.08 -9.65 9.43
CA PHE A 41 10.96 -9.42 8.52
C PHE A 41 10.91 -10.43 7.37
N LEU A 42 12.05 -10.99 6.99
CA LEU A 42 12.15 -12.03 5.96
C LEU A 42 11.84 -13.44 6.48
N GLY A 43 11.68 -13.61 7.80
CA GLY A 43 11.40 -14.91 8.42
C GLY A 43 12.63 -15.81 8.54
N THR A 44 13.84 -15.26 8.39
CA THR A 44 15.12 -15.98 8.46
C THR A 44 15.83 -15.83 9.80
N CYS A 45 15.28 -15.03 10.73
CA CYS A 45 15.88 -14.79 12.04
C CYS A 45 15.70 -15.99 12.99
N ASP A 46 16.80 -16.56 13.48
CA ASP A 46 16.80 -17.71 14.41
C ASP A 46 16.12 -17.44 15.77
N GLN A 47 15.92 -16.17 16.14
CA GLN A 47 15.35 -15.80 17.45
C GLN A 47 13.83 -15.64 17.43
N CYS A 48 13.25 -15.25 16.28
CA CYS A 48 11.83 -14.92 16.19
C CYS A 48 11.08 -15.61 15.05
N ASN A 49 11.75 -16.41 14.19
CA ASN A 49 11.10 -17.11 13.08
C ASN A 49 10.01 -18.11 13.50
N SER A 50 10.02 -18.55 14.76
CA SER A 50 9.03 -19.48 15.32
C SER A 50 7.87 -18.77 16.01
N ILE A 51 7.91 -17.45 16.17
CA ILE A 51 6.86 -16.68 16.85
C ILE A 51 5.79 -16.33 15.81
N THR A 52 4.56 -16.74 16.06
CA THR A 52 3.42 -16.47 15.19
C THR A 52 2.40 -15.57 15.88
N PRO A 53 1.59 -14.82 15.12
CA PRO A 53 0.42 -14.13 15.64
C PRO A 53 -0.49 -15.02 16.48
N SER A 54 -0.77 -16.25 16.05
CA SER A 54 -1.61 -17.20 16.81
C SER A 54 -1.06 -17.50 18.20
N LEU A 55 0.26 -17.65 18.35
CA LEU A 55 0.90 -17.89 19.65
C LEU A 55 0.69 -16.72 20.61
N ILE A 56 0.85 -15.49 20.11
CA ILE A 56 0.67 -14.27 20.90
C ILE A 56 -0.82 -14.06 21.24
N LEU A 57 -1.69 -14.15 20.24
CA LEU A 57 -3.11 -13.88 20.41
C LEU A 57 -3.81 -14.96 21.25
N GLY A 58 -3.44 -16.23 21.09
CA GLY A 58 -3.96 -17.33 21.91
C GLY A 58 -3.61 -17.17 23.39
N HIS A 59 -2.38 -16.73 23.70
CA HIS A 59 -1.98 -16.46 25.09
C HIS A 59 -2.72 -15.25 25.70
N GLU A 60 -2.88 -14.16 24.93
CA GLU A 60 -3.51 -12.93 25.42
C GLU A 60 -5.05 -13.03 25.53
N LEU A 61 -5.69 -13.89 24.73
CA LEU A 61 -7.14 -14.06 24.67
C LEU A 61 -7.66 -15.29 25.46
N GLY A 62 -6.78 -16.27 25.72
CA GLY A 62 -7.06 -17.48 26.48
C GLY A 62 -7.76 -18.57 25.66
N ASP A 63 -7.43 -19.84 25.97
CA ASP A 63 -7.89 -21.06 25.28
C ASP A 63 -9.42 -21.26 25.20
N SER A 64 -10.21 -20.47 25.94
CA SER A 64 -11.67 -20.58 25.96
C SER A 64 -12.37 -19.96 24.75
N GLU A 65 -11.64 -19.29 23.86
CA GLU A 65 -12.21 -18.54 22.73
C GLU A 65 -12.02 -19.22 21.36
N ASP A 66 -11.32 -20.36 21.27
CA ASP A 66 -10.99 -21.01 19.98
C ASP A 66 -12.22 -21.39 19.15
N ASP A 67 -13.28 -21.88 19.82
CA ASP A 67 -14.56 -22.25 19.21
C ASP A 67 -15.52 -21.06 19.02
N GLU A 68 -15.11 -19.85 19.41
CA GLU A 68 -15.95 -18.67 19.29
C GLU A 68 -16.21 -18.33 17.83
N LYS A 69 -17.48 -18.12 17.50
CA LYS A 69 -17.86 -17.73 16.14
C LYS A 69 -17.48 -16.29 15.88
N CYS A 70 -16.75 -16.06 14.80
CA CYS A 70 -16.39 -14.74 14.32
C CYS A 70 -16.61 -14.61 12.81
N SER A 71 -16.49 -13.38 12.32
CA SER A 71 -16.48 -13.12 10.88
C SER A 71 -15.40 -12.12 10.53
N TRP A 72 -14.79 -12.29 9.36
CA TRP A 72 -13.69 -11.45 8.86
C TRP A 72 -13.75 -11.31 7.35
N SER A 73 -13.10 -10.28 6.81
CA SER A 73 -13.13 -9.98 5.38
C SER A 73 -11.78 -10.22 4.71
N LEU A 74 -11.78 -10.87 3.54
CA LEU A 74 -10.58 -11.11 2.72
C LEU A 74 -10.81 -10.76 1.26
N TRP A 75 -9.83 -10.10 0.67
CA TRP A 75 -9.76 -9.91 -0.78
C TRP A 75 -9.41 -11.25 -1.44
N LYS A 76 -10.28 -11.74 -2.32
CA LYS A 76 -10.05 -12.94 -3.13
C LYS A 76 -10.07 -12.56 -4.60
N THR A 77 -9.15 -13.16 -5.36
CA THR A 77 -9.12 -13.00 -6.81
C THR A 77 -9.83 -14.19 -7.45
N SER A 78 -10.96 -13.94 -8.13
CA SER A 78 -11.70 -14.94 -8.90
C SER A 78 -11.92 -14.38 -10.30
N ASP A 79 -11.60 -15.13 -11.36
CA ASP A 79 -11.81 -14.72 -12.75
C ASP A 79 -11.30 -13.30 -13.10
N LYS A 80 -10.08 -12.95 -12.62
CA LYS A 80 -9.43 -11.64 -12.78
C LYS A 80 -10.15 -10.46 -12.08
N LYS A 81 -11.17 -10.73 -11.29
CA LYS A 81 -11.80 -9.74 -10.40
C LYS A 81 -11.32 -9.96 -8.99
N VAL A 82 -11.10 -8.86 -8.29
CA VAL A 82 -10.73 -8.84 -6.88
C VAL A 82 -11.95 -8.40 -6.10
N ASP A 83 -12.52 -9.32 -5.33
CA ASP A 83 -13.74 -9.09 -4.57
C ASP A 83 -13.45 -9.27 -3.07
N LEU A 84 -14.13 -8.46 -2.23
CA LEU A 84 -14.04 -8.59 -0.79
C LEU A 84 -15.06 -9.63 -0.32
N HIS A 85 -14.57 -10.76 0.16
CA HIS A 85 -15.39 -11.85 0.67
C HIS A 85 -15.48 -11.76 2.19
N GLN A 86 -16.70 -11.73 2.72
CA GLN A 86 -16.93 -11.96 4.13
C GLN A 86 -16.92 -13.46 4.41
N ILE A 87 -16.14 -13.87 5.40
CA ILE A 87 -16.01 -15.25 5.88
C ILE A 87 -16.59 -15.30 7.28
N CYS A 88 -17.37 -16.34 7.57
CA CYS A 88 -17.87 -16.64 8.90
C CYS A 88 -17.28 -18.00 9.32
N GLY A 89 -16.66 -18.05 10.50
CA GLY A 89 -15.96 -19.23 10.99
C GLY A 89 -15.76 -19.17 12.49
N ILE A 90 -14.86 -20.00 13.00
CA ILE A 90 -14.42 -19.97 14.40
C ILE A 90 -13.11 -19.18 14.53
N PHE A 91 -12.80 -18.74 15.74
CA PHE A 91 -11.61 -17.94 16.02
C PHE A 91 -10.31 -18.68 15.66
N ALA A 92 -10.23 -19.99 15.92
CA ALA A 92 -9.09 -20.80 15.51
C ALA A 92 -8.81 -20.71 13.99
N SER A 93 -9.87 -20.72 13.16
CA SER A 93 -9.71 -20.58 11.70
C SER A 93 -9.24 -19.19 11.28
N LEU A 94 -9.60 -18.15 12.03
CA LEU A 94 -9.06 -16.81 11.79
C LEU A 94 -7.56 -16.75 12.11
N LEU A 95 -7.12 -17.39 13.20
CA LEU A 95 -5.71 -17.44 13.58
C LEU A 95 -4.86 -18.15 12.52
N ASP A 96 -5.32 -19.30 12.03
CA ASP A 96 -4.66 -20.04 10.94
C ASP A 96 -4.48 -19.14 9.70
N GLU A 97 -5.51 -18.38 9.34
CA GLU A 97 -5.47 -17.53 8.15
C GLU A 97 -4.63 -16.25 8.33
N ILE A 98 -4.45 -15.79 9.57
CA ILE A 98 -3.49 -14.73 9.90
C ILE A 98 -2.06 -15.27 9.73
N ASP A 99 -1.76 -16.44 10.34
CA ASP A 99 -0.44 -17.06 10.31
C ASP A 99 0.01 -17.39 8.88
N GLU A 100 -0.88 -17.97 8.07
CA GLU A 100 -0.61 -18.31 6.67
C GLU A 100 -0.13 -17.10 5.86
N LYS A 101 -0.67 -15.92 6.15
CA LYS A 101 -0.38 -14.70 5.40
C LYS A 101 0.73 -13.86 6.06
N TRP A 102 1.12 -14.19 7.29
CA TRP A 102 1.94 -13.34 8.16
C TRP A 102 3.30 -13.00 7.58
N SER A 103 4.01 -14.00 7.03
CA SER A 103 5.32 -13.80 6.41
C SER A 103 5.28 -12.76 5.28
N ASN A 104 4.33 -12.89 4.36
CA ASN A 104 4.14 -11.93 3.27
C ASN A 104 3.82 -10.52 3.79
N PHE A 105 3.03 -10.44 4.86
CA PHE A 105 2.72 -9.16 5.49
C PHE A 105 3.94 -8.51 6.16
N LEU A 106 4.78 -9.27 6.86
CA LEU A 106 6.02 -8.76 7.45
C LEU A 106 6.96 -8.20 6.39
N ILE A 107 7.16 -8.93 5.29
CA ILE A 107 7.98 -8.48 4.15
C ILE A 107 7.41 -7.18 3.57
N HIS A 108 6.11 -7.13 3.32
CA HIS A 108 5.45 -5.93 2.82
C HIS A 108 5.62 -4.73 3.78
N SER A 109 5.47 -4.95 5.08
CA SER A 109 5.64 -3.92 6.11
C SER A 109 7.07 -3.38 6.12
N TYR A 110 8.06 -4.27 6.00
CA TYR A 110 9.47 -3.89 5.89
C TYR A 110 9.75 -3.08 4.63
N ILE A 111 9.36 -3.58 3.45
CA ILE A 111 9.58 -2.90 2.17
C ILE A 111 8.95 -1.51 2.19
N ASN A 112 7.69 -1.38 2.63
CA ASN A 112 7.02 -0.08 2.73
C ASN A 112 7.76 0.88 3.65
N ARG A 113 8.28 0.39 4.78
CA ARG A 113 9.05 1.20 5.73
C ARG A 113 10.35 1.70 5.11
N GLU A 114 11.13 0.81 4.51
CA GLU A 114 12.40 1.15 3.86
C GLU A 114 12.18 2.10 2.67
N GLN A 115 11.18 1.83 1.83
CA GLN A 115 10.80 2.73 0.74
C GLN A 115 10.41 4.12 1.25
N ARG A 116 9.60 4.21 2.31
CA ARG A 116 9.23 5.51 2.91
C ARG A 116 10.43 6.27 3.45
N THR A 117 11.36 5.58 4.12
CA THR A 117 12.62 6.17 4.61
C THR A 117 13.44 6.70 3.46
N TYR A 118 13.66 5.89 2.42
CA TYR A 118 14.43 6.27 1.24
C TYR A 118 13.80 7.46 0.49
N ILE A 119 12.48 7.46 0.29
CA ILE A 119 11.75 8.58 -0.33
C ILE A 119 11.94 9.87 0.48
N ASN A 120 11.85 9.80 1.81
CA ASN A 120 12.06 10.95 2.68
C ASN A 120 13.50 11.47 2.62
N GLU A 121 14.49 10.59 2.54
CA GLU A 121 15.88 10.98 2.34
C GLU A 121 16.08 11.70 1.01
N LEU A 122 15.53 11.18 -0.09
CA LEU A 122 15.63 11.82 -1.40
C LEU A 122 14.98 13.21 -1.39
N ARG A 123 13.80 13.34 -0.79
CA ARG A 123 13.11 14.62 -0.62
C ARG A 123 13.87 15.59 0.28
N THR A 124 14.67 15.10 1.22
CA THR A 124 15.53 15.95 2.07
C THR A 124 16.78 16.39 1.31
N LYS A 125 17.37 15.49 0.52
CA LYS A 125 18.51 15.76 -0.37
C LYS A 125 18.13 16.73 -1.51
N SER A 126 16.87 16.76 -1.92
CA SER A 126 16.35 17.73 -2.90
C SER A 126 16.29 19.17 -2.39
N SER A 127 16.84 19.48 -1.21
CA SER A 127 16.98 20.85 -0.70
C SER A 127 17.87 21.73 -1.60
N CYS A 128 18.75 21.14 -2.40
CA CYS A 128 19.49 21.85 -3.43
C CYS A 128 18.58 22.17 -4.63
N GLN A 129 18.57 23.44 -5.07
CA GLN A 129 17.82 23.83 -6.27
C GLN A 129 18.28 23.10 -7.55
N SER A 130 19.45 22.46 -7.54
CA SER A 130 20.01 21.71 -8.67
C SER A 130 19.52 20.26 -8.79
N TYR A 131 18.72 19.78 -7.84
CA TYR A 131 18.27 18.39 -7.80
C TYR A 131 16.76 18.31 -7.57
N ALA A 132 16.06 17.63 -8.49
CA ALA A 132 14.63 17.41 -8.45
C ALA A 132 14.28 15.98 -8.07
N VAL A 133 13.20 15.82 -7.32
CA VAL A 133 12.59 14.51 -7.04
C VAL A 133 11.19 14.50 -7.60
N ALA A 134 10.90 13.58 -8.52
CA ALA A 134 9.61 13.44 -9.16
C ALA A 134 8.99 12.10 -8.76
N GLN A 135 7.95 12.15 -7.93
CA GLN A 135 7.12 11.00 -7.63
C GLN A 135 6.00 10.93 -8.66
N MET A 136 5.80 9.75 -9.25
CA MET A 136 4.87 9.52 -10.33
C MET A 136 4.04 8.27 -10.07
N ASP A 137 2.78 8.31 -10.49
CA ASP A 137 1.85 7.20 -10.34
C ASP A 137 0.73 7.26 -11.39
N PHE A 138 0.24 6.09 -11.81
CA PHE A 138 -0.96 5.96 -12.62
C PHE A 138 -2.18 6.05 -11.71
N ALA A 139 -3.03 7.05 -11.94
CA ALA A 139 -4.38 6.99 -11.39
C ALA A 139 -5.24 6.03 -12.21
N GLU A 140 -6.36 5.60 -11.63
CA GLU A 140 -7.37 4.85 -12.38
C GLU A 140 -7.79 5.63 -13.64
N ASN A 141 -8.09 4.88 -14.70
CA ASN A 141 -8.55 5.44 -15.96
C ASN A 141 -9.83 6.24 -15.75
N TYR A 142 -9.79 7.53 -16.07
CA TYR A 142 -10.91 8.41 -15.88
C TYR A 142 -11.90 8.29 -17.03
N THR A 143 -13.16 8.04 -16.69
CA THR A 143 -14.25 7.93 -17.64
C THR A 143 -14.92 9.29 -17.79
N PHE A 144 -14.93 9.86 -19.01
CA PHE A 144 -15.60 11.13 -19.24
C PHE A 144 -17.12 10.97 -19.16
N LEU A 145 -17.76 11.69 -18.25
CA LEU A 145 -19.20 11.81 -18.16
C LEU A 145 -19.63 13.17 -18.74
N ARG A 146 -20.50 13.21 -19.75
CA ARG A 146 -21.09 14.47 -20.22
C ARG A 146 -22.39 14.74 -19.45
N GLN A 147 -22.57 15.98 -19.02
CA GLN A 147 -23.64 16.39 -18.09
C GLN A 147 -25.08 16.31 -18.68
N ARG A 148 -25.24 15.99 -19.98
CA ARG A 148 -26.52 15.91 -20.71
C ARG A 148 -26.49 14.81 -21.78
N GLU A 149 -26.22 13.59 -21.37
CA GLU A 149 -26.15 12.46 -22.31
C GLU A 149 -27.51 11.85 -22.61
N VAL A 150 -27.70 11.51 -23.88
CA VAL A 150 -28.78 10.61 -24.30
C VAL A 150 -28.47 9.19 -23.83
N GLN A 151 -29.49 8.40 -23.52
CA GLN A 151 -29.35 7.06 -22.93
C GLN A 151 -28.40 6.12 -23.72
N ALA A 152 -28.29 6.29 -25.03
CA ALA A 152 -27.40 5.51 -25.88
C ALA A 152 -25.89 5.80 -25.64
N ALA A 153 -25.53 6.96 -25.11
CA ALA A 153 -24.14 7.33 -24.83
C ALA A 153 -23.54 6.55 -23.64
N HIS A 154 -24.40 5.96 -22.80
CA HIS A 154 -24.00 5.12 -21.65
C HIS A 154 -23.12 3.92 -22.04
N TRP A 155 -23.17 3.47 -23.30
CA TRP A 155 -22.39 2.32 -23.79
C TRP A 155 -21.07 2.71 -24.47
N ASN A 156 -20.77 4.01 -24.62
CA ASN A 156 -19.62 4.47 -25.41
C ASN A 156 -18.80 5.54 -24.69
N TYR A 157 -18.64 5.38 -23.37
CA TYR A 157 -17.81 6.28 -22.60
C TYR A 157 -16.35 6.19 -23.04
N GLN A 158 -15.77 7.35 -23.32
CA GLN A 158 -14.33 7.45 -23.55
C GLN A 158 -13.61 7.50 -22.21
N GLN A 159 -12.56 6.71 -22.09
CA GLN A 159 -11.66 6.73 -20.96
C GLN A 159 -10.32 7.37 -21.34
N VAL A 160 -9.67 7.97 -20.36
CA VAL A 160 -8.29 8.47 -20.47
C VAL A 160 -7.46 7.98 -19.31
N THR A 161 -6.18 7.76 -19.57
CA THR A 161 -5.19 7.55 -18.52
C THR A 161 -4.82 8.89 -17.89
N LEU A 162 -4.84 8.93 -16.57
CA LEU A 162 -4.35 10.03 -15.76
C LEU A 162 -3.04 9.61 -15.11
N PHE A 163 -1.97 10.33 -15.42
CA PHE A 163 -0.66 10.09 -14.82
C PHE A 163 -0.28 11.27 -13.94
N THR A 164 -0.27 11.01 -12.64
CA THR A 164 -0.05 12.05 -11.64
C THR A 164 1.44 12.15 -11.32
N VAL A 165 1.92 13.38 -11.19
CA VAL A 165 3.33 13.65 -10.91
C VAL A 165 3.43 14.74 -9.85
N HIS A 166 4.09 14.42 -8.74
CA HIS A 166 4.50 15.38 -7.72
C HIS A 166 6.01 15.60 -7.81
N ILE A 167 6.41 16.84 -8.07
CA ILE A 167 7.79 17.27 -8.23
C ILE A 167 8.20 18.14 -7.04
N LYS A 168 9.34 17.83 -6.43
CA LYS A 168 9.99 18.63 -5.40
C LYS A 168 11.33 19.17 -5.91
N VAL A 169 11.54 20.47 -5.80
CA VAL A 169 12.82 21.16 -6.12
C VAL A 169 13.12 22.16 -5.01
N GLY A 170 14.19 21.95 -4.25
CA GLY A 170 14.43 22.72 -3.02
C GLY A 170 13.26 22.56 -2.03
N ASN A 171 12.68 23.69 -1.66
CA ASN A 171 11.47 23.79 -0.84
C ASN A 171 10.18 23.94 -1.68
N GLU A 172 10.29 23.98 -3.01
CA GLU A 172 9.13 24.12 -3.88
C GLU A 172 8.53 22.77 -4.23
N HIS A 173 7.19 22.77 -4.31
CA HIS A 173 6.37 21.63 -4.69
C HIS A 173 5.54 22.00 -5.92
N LYS A 174 5.52 21.12 -6.92
CA LYS A 174 4.71 21.26 -8.13
C LYS A 174 3.97 19.96 -8.39
N ASN A 175 2.68 20.08 -8.68
CA ASN A 175 1.84 18.96 -9.08
C ASN A 175 1.50 19.10 -10.56
N MET A 176 1.61 18.00 -11.29
CA MET A 176 1.28 17.90 -12.70
C MET A 176 0.42 16.66 -12.92
N VAL A 177 -0.51 16.76 -13.85
CA VAL A 177 -1.26 15.61 -14.35
C VAL A 177 -1.07 15.56 -15.86
N LEU A 178 -0.61 14.42 -16.35
CA LEU A 178 -0.58 14.13 -17.79
C LEU A 178 -1.83 13.34 -18.13
N ILE A 179 -2.54 13.78 -19.15
CA ILE A 179 -3.78 13.18 -19.62
C ILE A 179 -3.51 12.61 -21.00
N SER A 180 -3.88 11.35 -21.23
CA SER A 180 -3.70 10.70 -22.53
C SER A 180 -4.81 9.70 -22.80
N ASP A 181 -5.15 9.56 -24.08
CA ASP A 181 -5.98 8.49 -24.64
C ASP A 181 -5.24 7.13 -24.75
N TYR A 182 -3.94 7.08 -24.43
CA TYR A 182 -3.18 5.85 -24.37
C TYR A 182 -3.48 5.08 -23.08
N MET A 183 -4.24 3.99 -23.20
CA MET A 183 -4.81 3.25 -22.07
C MET A 183 -3.88 2.22 -21.42
N ARG A 184 -2.66 2.05 -21.93
CA ARG A 184 -1.72 1.06 -21.40
C ARG A 184 -0.79 1.71 -20.39
N HIS A 185 -0.73 1.13 -19.20
CA HIS A 185 0.17 1.56 -18.13
C HIS A 185 1.50 0.84 -18.27
N ASP A 186 2.26 1.19 -19.32
CA ASP A 186 3.52 0.53 -19.66
C ASP A 186 4.72 1.48 -19.57
N THR A 187 5.92 0.90 -19.71
CA THR A 187 7.19 1.64 -19.67
C THR A 187 7.33 2.66 -20.81
N VAL A 188 6.65 2.46 -21.94
CA VAL A 188 6.66 3.39 -23.07
C VAL A 188 5.93 4.68 -22.70
N PHE A 189 4.75 4.55 -22.06
CA PHE A 189 4.03 5.70 -21.54
C PHE A 189 4.86 6.47 -20.51
N VAL A 190 5.46 5.75 -19.55
CA VAL A 190 6.28 6.36 -18.50
C VAL A 190 7.46 7.11 -19.09
N HIS A 191 8.14 6.56 -20.11
CA HIS A 191 9.24 7.24 -20.79
C HIS A 191 8.78 8.54 -21.49
N CYS A 192 7.63 8.52 -22.16
CA CYS A 192 7.04 9.71 -22.77
C CYS A 192 6.66 10.77 -21.71
N ALA A 193 6.09 10.33 -20.59
CA ALA A 193 5.76 11.20 -19.45
C ALA A 193 7.02 11.83 -18.83
N GLN A 194 8.09 11.06 -18.66
CA GLN A 194 9.39 11.55 -18.21
C GLN A 194 9.95 12.63 -19.13
N GLY A 195 9.80 12.49 -20.45
CA GLY A 195 10.14 13.55 -21.42
C GLY A 195 9.42 14.86 -21.12
N ARG A 196 8.10 14.82 -20.88
CA ARG A 196 7.31 16.01 -20.51
C ARG A 196 7.73 16.61 -19.16
N ILE A 197 8.09 15.78 -18.19
CA ILE A 197 8.63 16.23 -16.90
C ILE A 197 9.96 16.95 -17.09
N VAL A 198 10.86 16.42 -17.93
CA VAL A 198 12.16 17.03 -18.23
C VAL A 198 11.98 18.39 -18.91
N ASP A 199 11.08 18.49 -19.89
CA ASP A 199 10.79 19.76 -20.56
C ASP A 199 10.26 20.81 -19.58
N PHE A 200 9.32 20.42 -18.71
CA PHE A 200 8.80 21.28 -17.66
C PHE A 200 9.92 21.77 -16.73
N LEU A 201 10.78 20.87 -16.27
CA LEU A 201 11.88 21.21 -15.36
C LEU A 201 12.91 22.12 -16.03
N ARG A 202 13.30 21.88 -17.27
CA ARG A 202 14.25 22.75 -17.99
C ARG A 202 13.74 24.18 -18.15
N ASN A 203 12.45 24.33 -18.41
CA ASN A 203 11.84 25.65 -18.64
C ASN A 203 11.62 26.43 -17.34
N ASN A 204 11.29 25.76 -16.24
CA ASN A 204 10.91 26.42 -14.97
C ASN A 204 12.04 26.41 -13.92
N TYR A 205 12.97 25.47 -14.02
CA TYR A 205 14.07 25.24 -13.08
C TYR A 205 15.38 24.93 -13.83
N PRO A 206 15.92 25.87 -14.63
CA PRO A 206 17.08 25.64 -15.49
C PRO A 206 18.35 25.21 -14.73
N GLN A 207 18.43 25.48 -13.44
CA GLN A 207 19.51 25.06 -12.55
C GLN A 207 19.47 23.57 -12.18
N VAL A 208 18.34 22.88 -12.39
CA VAL A 208 18.20 21.45 -12.12
C VAL A 208 19.01 20.65 -13.13
N THR A 209 19.98 19.90 -12.63
CA THR A 209 20.87 19.05 -13.44
C THR A 209 20.65 17.56 -13.22
N LYS A 210 19.98 17.20 -12.12
CA LYS A 210 19.68 15.81 -11.76
C LYS A 210 18.22 15.66 -11.36
N ILE A 211 17.61 14.55 -11.79
CA ILE A 211 16.25 14.16 -11.41
C ILE A 211 16.32 12.74 -10.84
N SER A 212 15.57 12.49 -9.77
CA SER A 212 15.28 11.13 -9.34
C SER A 212 13.79 10.86 -9.40
N TYR A 213 13.45 9.77 -10.07
CA TYR A 213 12.10 9.32 -10.29
C TYR A 213 11.71 8.30 -9.23
N LEU A 214 10.53 8.47 -8.65
CA LEU A 214 9.96 7.56 -7.65
C LEU A 214 8.61 7.08 -8.16
N SER A 215 8.46 5.77 -8.23
CA SER A 215 7.20 5.08 -8.53
C SER A 215 7.16 3.84 -7.65
N ASP A 216 5.96 3.44 -7.26
CA ASP A 216 5.66 2.18 -6.59
C ASP A 216 5.80 0.96 -7.53
N GLY A 217 6.03 1.20 -8.82
CA GLY A 217 6.23 0.18 -9.85
C GLY A 217 4.98 0.02 -10.70
N ALA A 218 5.08 0.37 -11.98
CA ALA A 218 4.16 -0.15 -12.98
C ALA A 218 4.62 -1.57 -13.37
N PRO A 219 3.70 -2.55 -13.54
CA PRO A 219 4.03 -3.89 -14.00
C PRO A 219 4.70 -3.92 -15.38
#